data_AF-A0A2E9A0Z3-F1
#
_entry.id   AF-A0A2E9A0Z3-F1
#
_cell.length_a   1.000
_cell.length_b   1.000
_cell.length_c   1.000
_cell.angle_alpha   90.00
_cell.angle_beta   90.00
_cell.angle_gamma   90.00
#
_symmetry.space_group_name_H-M   'P 1'
#
loop_
_entity.id
_entity.type
_entity.pdbx_description
1 polymer ?
#
loop_
_entity_poly.entity_id
_entity_poly.type
_entity_poly.pdbx_seq_one_letter_code
_entity_poly.pdbx_strand_id
1 'polypeptide(L)'
;KFTDLAKEIVKLDLVLACDTSILHLSSSLGVKTYGLFPFVADWRWAKSQTKTNWYESLEIFKLNESQSWEELSSEIVKKIYKQIEN
;
A
#
# COMPACT_ATOMS: atom_id res chain seq x y z
N LYS A 1 -16.27 -13.90 -5.78
CA LYS A 1 -15.02 -14.62 -6.13
C LYS A 1 -13.89 -13.59 -6.32
N PHE A 2 -12.61 -13.98 -6.35
CA PHE A 2 -11.51 -13.01 -6.59
C PHE A 2 -11.65 -12.27 -7.92
N THR A 3 -12.26 -12.89 -8.93
CA THR A 3 -12.58 -12.26 -10.22
C THR A 3 -13.53 -11.06 -10.10
N ASP A 4 -14.50 -11.12 -9.17
CA ASP A 4 -15.46 -10.04 -9.00
C ASP A 4 -14.81 -8.87 -8.26
N LEU A 5 -13.99 -9.19 -7.24
CA LEU A 5 -13.18 -8.20 -6.54
C LEU A 5 -12.17 -7.52 -7.47
N ALA A 6 -11.49 -8.29 -8.33
CA ALA A 6 -10.55 -7.75 -9.32
C ALA A 6 -11.21 -6.74 -10.26
N LYS A 7 -12.44 -7.02 -10.72
CA LYS A 7 -13.22 -6.11 -11.57
C LYS A 7 -13.52 -4.76 -10.91
N GLU A 8 -13.71 -4.75 -9.59
CA GLU A 8 -13.90 -3.50 -8.86
C GLU A 8 -12.57 -2.80 -8.57
N ILE A 9 -11.52 -3.55 -8.21
CA ILE A 9 -10.19 -3.00 -7.93
C ILE A 9 -9.60 -2.25 -9.12
N VAL A 10 -9.74 -2.75 -10.35
CA VAL A 10 -9.20 -2.08 -11.55
C VAL A 10 -9.85 -0.74 -11.89
N LYS A 11 -10.97 -0.40 -11.24
CA LYS A 11 -11.65 0.89 -11.40
C LYS A 11 -11.16 1.94 -10.41
N LEU A 12 -10.35 1.56 -9.43
CA LEU A 12 -9.87 2.45 -8.37
C LEU A 12 -8.56 3.12 -8.80
N ASP A 13 -8.43 4.41 -8.51
CA ASP A 13 -7.18 5.15 -8.74
C ASP A 13 -6.07 4.75 -7.74
N LEU A 14 -6.47 4.26 -6.56
CA LEU A 14 -5.59 3.89 -5.46
C LEU A 14 -6.26 2.86 -4.54
N VAL A 15 -5.49 1.87 -4.08
CA VAL A 15 -5.89 0.92 -3.03
C VAL A 15 -4.97 1.07 -1.82
N LEU A 16 -5.54 1.20 -0.62
CA LEU A 16 -4.80 1.10 0.65
C LEU A 16 -5.10 -0.27 1.26
N ALA A 17 -4.06 -1.03 1.64
CA ALA A 17 -4.24 -2.35 2.24
C ALA A 17 -3.09 -2.70 3.20
N CYS A 18 -3.39 -3.50 4.22
CA CYS A 18 -2.38 -4.25 4.98
C CYS A 18 -2.02 -5.57 4.25
N ASP A 19 -1.08 -6.35 4.81
CA ASP A 19 -0.61 -7.64 4.23
C ASP A 19 -1.73 -8.69 4.14
N THR A 20 -2.52 -8.60 3.08
CA THR A 20 -3.71 -9.42 2.81
C THR A 20 -3.77 -9.78 1.33
N SER A 21 -4.69 -10.66 0.96
CA SER A 21 -4.93 -10.99 -0.45
C SER A 21 -5.28 -9.76 -1.31
N ILE A 22 -5.84 -8.70 -0.73
CA ILE A 22 -6.17 -7.46 -1.46
C ILE A 22 -4.90 -6.76 -1.91
N LEU A 23 -3.90 -6.61 -1.02
CA LEU A 23 -2.61 -6.00 -1.33
C LEU A 23 -1.93 -6.70 -2.50
N HIS A 24 -1.90 -8.02 -2.47
CA HIS A 24 -1.29 -8.82 -3.53
C HIS A 24 -2.10 -8.73 -4.83
N LEU A 25 -3.43 -8.82 -4.77
CA LEU A 25 -4.29 -8.76 -5.95
C LEU A 25 -4.21 -7.40 -6.63
N SER A 26 -4.36 -6.29 -5.89
CA SER A 26 -4.33 -4.95 -6.47
C SER A 26 -2.97 -4.62 -7.08
N SER A 27 -1.89 -4.98 -6.38
CA SER A 27 -0.52 -4.75 -6.86
C SER A 27 -0.20 -5.62 -8.09
N SER A 28 -0.71 -6.85 -8.16
CA SER A 28 -0.52 -7.73 -9.33
C SER A 28 -1.32 -7.27 -10.55
N LEU A 29 -2.45 -6.57 -10.33
CA LEU A 29 -3.27 -5.99 -11.39
C LEU A 29 -2.70 -4.66 -11.92
N GLY A 30 -1.56 -4.19 -11.39
CA GLY A 30 -0.95 -2.92 -11.78
C GLY A 30 -1.67 -1.68 -11.24
N VAL A 31 -2.69 -1.86 -10.40
CA VAL A 31 -3.36 -0.75 -9.73
C VAL A 31 -2.43 -0.18 -8.67
N LYS A 32 -2.33 1.15 -8.62
CA LYS A 32 -1.53 1.84 -7.61
C LYS A 32 -1.99 1.42 -6.22
N THR A 33 -1.07 0.88 -5.43
CA THR A 33 -1.38 0.30 -4.13
C THR A 33 -0.43 0.85 -3.08
N TYR A 34 -0.98 1.26 -1.94
CA TYR A 34 -0.21 1.60 -0.74
C TYR A 34 -0.35 0.46 0.27
N GLY A 35 0.77 -0.17 0.58
CA GLY A 35 0.86 -1.22 1.59
C GLY A 35 1.24 -0.64 2.94
N LEU A 36 0.39 -0.83 3.96
CA LEU A 36 0.60 -0.33 5.31
C LEU A 36 1.08 -1.45 6.23
N PHE A 37 2.25 -1.28 6.85
CA PHE A 37 2.92 -2.32 7.64
C PHE A 37 3.35 -1.83 9.03
N PRO A 38 3.25 -2.68 10.06
CA PRO A 38 3.81 -2.38 11.37
C PRO A 38 5.34 -2.37 11.34
N PHE A 39 5.98 -1.87 12.41
CA PHE A 39 7.43 -1.87 12.54
C PHE A 39 8.03 -3.28 12.40
N VAL A 40 7.42 -4.26 13.08
CA VAL A 40 7.75 -5.68 12.95
C VAL A 40 6.87 -6.30 11.86
N ALA A 41 7.31 -6.18 10.61
CA ALA A 41 6.64 -6.76 9.45
C ALA A 41 7.20 -8.14 9.07
N ASP A 42 6.45 -8.90 8.27
CA ASP A 42 6.92 -10.15 7.67
C ASP A 42 8.22 -9.94 6.86
N TRP A 43 9.03 -10.99 6.74
CA TRP A 43 10.35 -10.94 6.09
C TRP A 43 10.31 -10.40 4.66
N ARG A 44 9.20 -10.57 3.93
CA ARG A 44 8.99 -9.99 2.59
C ARG A 44 9.10 -8.46 2.58
N TRP A 45 8.71 -7.83 3.69
CA TRP A 45 8.61 -6.38 3.86
C TRP A 45 9.65 -5.81 4.82
N ALA A 46 10.38 -6.67 5.54
CA ALA A 46 11.32 -6.29 6.58
C ALA A 46 12.40 -5.29 6.09
N LYS A 47 12.92 -5.45 4.88
CA LYS A 47 13.95 -4.56 4.29
C LYS A 47 13.40 -3.47 3.38
N SER A 48 12.14 -3.56 2.98
CA SER A 48 11.52 -2.56 2.13
C SER A 48 11.25 -1.29 2.92
N GLN A 49 11.71 -0.16 2.39
CA GLN A 49 11.48 1.16 2.95
C GLN A 49 10.37 1.91 2.22
N THR A 50 10.32 1.81 0.89
CA THR A 50 9.32 2.54 0.07
C THR A 50 8.86 1.76 -1.17
N LYS A 51 9.70 0.88 -1.72
CA LYS A 51 9.36 0.04 -2.89
C LYS A 51 9.76 -1.42 -2.67
N THR A 52 9.25 -2.28 -3.55
CA THR A 52 9.56 -3.71 -3.60
C THR A 52 9.80 -4.15 -5.04
N ASN A 53 10.59 -5.22 -5.23
CA ASN A 53 10.80 -5.83 -6.54
C ASN A 53 9.64 -6.74 -6.96
N TRP A 54 8.70 -7.02 -6.05
CA TRP A 54 7.61 -7.97 -6.28
C TRP A 54 6.48 -7.34 -7.10
N TYR A 55 6.22 -6.05 -6.88
CA TYR A 55 5.15 -5.32 -7.55
C TYR A 55 5.58 -3.89 -7.83
N GLU A 56 5.54 -3.49 -9.09
CA GLU A 56 5.92 -2.14 -9.52
C GLU A 56 4.93 -1.07 -9.03
N SER A 57 3.63 -1.40 -8.97
CA SER A 57 2.58 -0.48 -8.55
C SER A 57 2.42 -0.35 -7.03
N LEU A 58 3.20 -1.09 -6.24
CA LEU A 58 3.14 -1.08 -4.77
C LEU A 58 4.15 -0.09 -4.18
N GLU A 59 3.63 0.85 -3.39
CA GLU A 59 4.42 1.69 -2.49
C GLU A 59 4.21 1.25 -1.04
N ILE A 60 5.29 1.18 -0.26
CA ILE A 60 5.30 0.63 1.09
C ILE A 60 5.37 1.77 2.11
N PHE A 61 4.43 1.76 3.05
CA PHE A 61 4.35 2.61 4.22
C PHE A 61 4.52 1.73 5.44
N LYS A 62 5.67 1.82 6.10
CA LYS A 62 5.98 0.99 7.27
C LYS A 62 6.30 1.90 8.44
N LEU A 63 5.74 1.57 9.61
CA LEU A 63 6.07 2.27 10.85
C LEU A 63 7.57 2.15 11.17
N ASN A 64 8.15 3.25 11.65
CA ASN A 64 9.41 3.23 12.38
C ASN A 64 9.17 2.89 13.86
N GLU A 65 10.23 2.56 14.60
CA GLU A 65 10.15 2.03 15.98
C GLU A 65 9.32 2.91 16.94
N SER A 66 9.41 4.24 16.78
CA SER A 66 8.70 5.21 17.63
C SER A 66 7.51 5.88 16.94
N GLN A 67 7.13 5.45 15.73
CA GLN A 67 6.09 6.11 14.94
C GLN A 67 4.71 5.54 15.29
N SER A 68 3.69 6.42 15.41
CA SER A 68 2.30 5.99 15.59
C SER A 68 1.57 5.79 14.25
N TRP A 69 0.45 5.07 14.28
CA TRP A 69 -0.41 4.93 13.10
C TRP A 69 -1.05 6.26 12.67
N GLU A 70 -1.30 7.16 13.61
CA GLU A 70 -1.81 8.51 13.35
C GLU A 70 -0.78 9.35 12.56
N GLU A 71 0.50 9.23 12.91
CA GLU A 71 1.59 9.89 12.18
C GLU A 71 1.71 9.34 10.76
N LEU A 72 1.77 8.02 10.60
CA LEU A 72 1.88 7.38 9.28
C LEU A 72 0.65 7.67 8.40
N SER A 73 -0.56 7.61 8.96
CA SER A 73 -1.78 7.96 8.22
C SER A 73 -1.80 9.43 7.82
N SER A 74 -1.30 10.34 8.66
CA SER A 74 -1.16 11.75 8.31
C SER A 74 -0.21 11.98 7.13
N GLU A 75 0.89 11.22 7.04
CA GLU A 75 1.81 11.26 5.90
C GLU A 75 1.15 10.75 4.61
N ILE A 76 0.41 9.64 4.70
CA ILE A 76 -0.35 9.08 3.57
C ILE A 76 -1.39 10.07 3.06
N VAL A 77 -2.16 10.69 3.97
CA VAL A 77 -3.18 11.68 3.63
C VAL A 77 -2.56 12.89 2.92
N LYS A 78 -1.47 13.45 3.46
CA LYS A 78 -0.72 14.55 2.80
C LYS A 78 -0.27 14.17 1.39
N LYS A 79 0.23 12.95 1.21
CA LYS A 79 0.67 12.45 -0.09
C LYS A 79 -0.51 12.31 -1.08
N ILE A 80 -1.66 11.83 -0.61
CA ILE A 80 -2.87 11.72 -1.43
C ILE A 80 -3.36 13.11 -1.86
N TYR A 81 -3.44 14.08 -0.95
CA TYR A 81 -3.83 15.45 -1.30
C TYR A 81 -2.94 16.04 -2.39
N LYS A 82 -1.61 15.89 -2.24
CA LYS A 82 -0.66 16.34 -3.25
C LYS A 82 -0.87 15.68 -4.62
N GLN A 83 -1.42 14.47 -4.67
CA GLN A 83 -1.68 13.76 -5.94
C GLN A 83 -3.00 14.18 -6.59
N ILE A 84 -3.95 14.70 -5.83
CA ILE A 84 -5.23 15.21 -6.33
C ILE A 84 -5.07 16.64 -6.88
N GLU A 85 -4.19 17.43 -6.26
CA GLU A 85 -3.94 18.83 -6.65
C GLU A 85 -3.07 18.98 -7.92
N ASN A 86 -2.40 17.90 -8.37
CA ASN A 86 -1.61 17.87 -9.61
C ASN A 86 -2.36 17.14 -10.72
#